data_AF-A0A7X5ECK9-F1
#
_entry.id   AF-A0A7X5ECK9-F1
#
_cell.length_a   1.000
_cell.length_b   1.000
_cell.length_c   1.000
_cell.angle_alpha   90.00
_cell.angle_beta   90.00
_cell.angle_gamma   90.00
#
_symmetry.space_group_name_H-M   'P 1'
#
loop_
_entity.id
_entity.type
_entity.pdbx_description
1 polymer ?
#
loop_
_entity_poly.entity_id
_entity_poly.type
_entity_poly.pdbx_seq_one_letter_code
_entity_poly.pdbx_strand_id
1 'polypeptide(L)'
;MRKSLIKKTRIMLCVIGTIFFILLIWTVWSNKALMVSTISISSSHIPAAFSGFRIAQVSDLHNSEFGKNNTELLKLLSESRPDIIAITGDLIDANHTDVGIALGFAQESVRIAPTYYVTGNHEAASPQYDTLKAGLEEAGVIVLEDEAVSLERNGETITLLGLGDPDFTVKGDMFGETSAMVSTKLKNLDDGEGGYTILLSHRPELFETYVNCSIDLVFAGHAD
;
A
#
# COMPACT_ATOMS: atom_id res chain seq x y z
N MET A 1 45.13 -1.39 41.87
CA MET A 1 44.26 -2.21 40.98
C MET A 1 42.80 -1.73 40.92
N ARG A 2 42.08 -1.53 42.04
CA ARG A 2 40.64 -1.16 42.08
C ARG A 2 40.21 0.11 41.30
N LYS A 3 41.02 1.18 41.28
CA LYS A 3 40.71 2.43 40.54
C LYS A 3 40.72 2.26 38.99
N SER A 4 41.58 1.37 38.48
CA SER A 4 41.70 1.07 37.04
C SER A 4 40.48 0.29 36.53
N LEU A 5 40.01 -0.67 37.33
CA LEU A 5 38.78 -1.42 37.07
C LEU A 5 37.56 -0.50 37.00
N ILE A 6 37.38 0.41 37.97
CA ILE A 6 36.27 1.38 37.97
C ILE A 6 36.31 2.31 36.74
N LYS A 7 37.50 2.75 36.31
CA LYS A 7 37.65 3.59 35.11
C LYS A 7 37.26 2.82 33.84
N LYS A 8 37.69 1.55 33.70
CA LYS A 8 37.31 0.68 32.58
C LYS A 8 35.81 0.41 32.55
N THR A 9 35.19 0.11 33.70
CA THR A 9 33.73 -0.08 33.80
C THR A 9 32.97 1.19 33.41
N ARG A 10 33.41 2.38 33.83
CA ARG A 10 32.79 3.66 33.44
C ARG A 10 32.89 3.91 31.93
N ILE A 11 34.07 3.67 31.33
CA ILE A 11 34.25 3.81 29.87
C ILE A 11 33.33 2.84 29.12
N MET A 12 33.26 1.57 29.57
CA MET A 12 32.38 0.56 28.97
C MET A 12 30.90 0.97 29.05
N LEU A 13 30.45 1.48 30.20
CA LEU A 13 29.08 1.99 30.36
C LEU A 13 28.81 3.20 29.45
N CYS A 14 29.76 4.11 29.28
CA CYS A 14 29.62 5.23 28.34
C CYS A 14 29.51 4.74 26.89
N VAL A 15 30.30 3.73 26.49
CA VAL A 15 30.23 3.16 25.14
C VAL A 15 28.89 2.48 24.89
N ILE A 16 28.42 1.64 25.82
CA ILE A 16 27.10 0.99 25.72
C ILE A 16 25.98 2.05 25.68
N GLY A 17 26.04 3.07 26.54
CA GLY A 17 25.07 4.17 26.53
C GLY A 17 25.06 4.94 25.22
N THR A 18 26.22 5.18 24.62
CA THR A 18 26.33 5.83 23.30
C THR A 18 25.72 4.98 22.20
N ILE A 19 26.01 3.67 22.17
CA ILE A 19 25.44 2.75 21.20
C ILE A 19 23.91 2.73 21.32
N PHE A 20 23.38 2.62 22.55
CA PHE A 20 21.94 2.62 22.78
C PHE A 20 21.29 3.93 22.34
N PHE A 21 21.93 5.07 22.59
CA PHE A 21 21.44 6.38 22.16
C PHE A 21 21.42 6.52 20.63
N ILE A 22 22.47 6.05 19.94
CA ILE A 22 22.52 6.03 18.47
C ILE A 22 21.41 5.12 17.90
N LEU A 23 21.22 3.94 18.48
CA LEU A 23 20.15 3.02 18.08
C LEU A 23 18.78 3.65 18.28
N LEU A 24 18.55 4.35 19.39
CA LEU A 24 17.29 5.04 19.66
C LEU A 24 17.00 6.13 18.62
N ILE A 25 18.00 6.96 18.29
CA ILE A 25 17.86 7.97 17.23
C ILE A 25 17.57 7.29 15.89
N TRP A 26 18.32 6.24 15.55
CA TRP A 26 18.16 5.52 14.29
C TRP A 26 16.78 4.89 14.18
N THR A 27 16.26 4.23 15.22
CA THR A 27 14.91 3.65 15.23
C THR A 27 13.83 4.71 15.07
N VAL A 28 13.94 5.85 15.78
CA VAL A 28 12.96 6.94 15.64
C VAL A 28 13.00 7.55 14.25
N TRP A 29 14.18 7.71 13.66
CA TRP A 29 14.33 8.25 12.32
C TRP A 29 13.83 7.28 11.26
N SER A 30 14.25 6.02 11.30
CA SER A 30 13.87 4.98 10.32
C SER A 30 12.36 4.77 10.27
N ASN A 31 11.65 4.87 11.40
CA ASN A 31 10.18 4.74 11.43
C ASN A 31 9.43 6.00 10.95
N LYS A 32 10.11 7.13 10.76
CA LYS A 32 9.48 8.39 10.35
C LYS A 32 10.00 8.94 9.02
N ALA A 33 11.04 8.33 8.47
CA ALA A 33 11.64 8.76 7.23
C ALA A 33 10.71 8.40 6.06
N LEU A 34 10.02 9.39 5.51
CA LEU A 34 9.37 9.24 4.21
C LEU A 34 10.42 9.25 3.10
N MET A 35 10.38 8.23 2.25
CA MET A 35 11.25 8.12 1.09
C MET A 35 10.42 7.74 -0.14
N VAL A 36 10.76 8.34 -1.29
CA VAL A 36 10.16 7.98 -2.58
C VAL A 36 11.08 6.95 -3.24
N SER A 37 10.56 5.74 -3.46
CA SER A 37 11.21 4.73 -4.31
C SER A 37 10.64 4.82 -5.72
N THR A 38 11.50 4.80 -6.74
CA THR A 38 11.09 4.84 -8.15
C THR A 38 11.55 3.58 -8.87
N ILE A 39 10.60 2.81 -9.37
CA ILE A 39 10.84 1.60 -10.15
C ILE A 39 10.34 1.84 -11.58
N SER A 40 11.20 1.55 -12.57
CA SER A 40 10.81 1.63 -13.98
C SER A 40 10.42 0.24 -14.48
N ILE A 41 9.18 0.10 -14.93
CA ILE A 41 8.65 -1.14 -15.50
C ILE A 41 8.65 -1.02 -17.03
N SER A 42 9.12 -2.08 -17.70
CA SER A 42 9.14 -2.16 -19.16
C SER A 42 8.66 -3.55 -19.60
N SER A 43 7.69 -3.59 -20.50
CA SER A 43 7.18 -4.81 -21.12
C SER A 43 6.73 -4.50 -22.54
N SER A 44 6.87 -5.47 -23.44
CA SER A 44 6.34 -5.38 -24.81
C SER A 44 4.81 -5.38 -24.86
N HIS A 45 4.15 -5.76 -23.77
CA HIS A 45 2.69 -5.77 -23.65
C HIS A 45 2.13 -4.43 -23.18
N ILE A 46 2.96 -3.53 -22.64
CA ILE A 46 2.50 -2.18 -22.24
C ILE A 46 2.22 -1.37 -23.52
N PRO A 47 1.00 -0.83 -23.71
CA PRO A 47 0.68 -0.02 -24.88
C PRO A 47 1.54 1.24 -24.95
N ALA A 48 1.84 1.69 -26.17
CA ALA A 48 2.81 2.77 -26.39
C ALA A 48 2.33 4.11 -25.77
N ALA A 49 1.03 4.35 -25.73
CA ALA A 49 0.42 5.52 -25.11
C ALA A 49 0.68 5.63 -23.60
N PHE A 50 0.96 4.51 -22.93
CA PHE A 50 1.31 4.44 -21.51
C PHE A 50 2.81 4.62 -21.24
N SER A 51 3.61 4.91 -22.27
CA SER A 51 5.01 5.28 -22.05
C SER A 51 5.12 6.51 -21.15
N GLY A 52 5.85 6.36 -20.05
CA GLY A 52 6.00 7.40 -19.03
C GLY A 52 4.78 7.59 -18.13
N PHE A 53 3.79 6.69 -18.17
CA PHE A 53 2.69 6.65 -17.23
C PHE A 53 3.22 6.38 -15.81
N ARG A 54 2.73 7.14 -14.83
CA ARG A 54 3.20 7.12 -13.44
C ARG A 54 2.10 6.68 -12.50
N ILE A 55 2.35 5.62 -11.76
CA ILE A 55 1.50 5.14 -10.66
C ILE A 55 2.24 5.43 -9.37
N ALA A 56 1.63 6.21 -8.48
CA ALA A 56 2.13 6.36 -7.12
C ALA A 56 1.41 5.37 -6.21
N GLN A 57 2.15 4.42 -5.63
CA GLN A 57 1.61 3.51 -4.64
C GLN A 57 1.80 4.08 -3.23
N VAL A 58 0.75 4.02 -2.42
CA VAL A 58 0.77 4.28 -0.98
C VAL A 58 0.12 3.08 -0.30
N SER A 59 0.68 2.61 0.81
CA SER A 59 0.17 1.43 1.49
C SER A 59 0.46 1.51 2.98
N ASP A 60 -0.32 0.78 3.78
CA ASP A 60 0.00 0.46 5.18
C ASP A 60 0.25 1.73 6.04
N LEU A 61 -0.59 2.75 5.84
CA LEU A 61 -0.47 3.99 6.63
C LEU A 61 -0.87 3.75 8.09
N HIS A 62 -1.81 2.83 8.36
CA HIS A 62 -2.30 2.51 9.71
C HIS A 62 -2.61 3.77 10.55
N ASN A 63 -3.37 4.71 9.99
CA ASN A 63 -3.65 6.00 10.64
C ASN A 63 -2.42 6.88 10.99
N SER A 64 -1.24 6.56 10.48
CA SER A 64 -0.05 7.40 10.65
C SER A 64 -0.18 8.71 9.88
N GLU A 65 0.38 9.77 10.46
CA GLU A 65 0.50 11.07 9.82
C GLU A 65 1.97 11.46 9.62
N PHE A 66 2.30 11.83 8.39
CA PHE A 66 3.62 12.35 8.05
C PHE A 66 3.56 13.87 7.80
N GLY A 67 4.05 14.62 8.79
CA GLY A 67 3.71 16.02 8.95
C GLY A 67 2.26 16.19 9.42
N LYS A 68 1.87 17.42 9.73
CA LYS A 68 0.49 17.72 10.16
C LYS A 68 -0.47 17.45 9.01
N ASN A 69 -1.55 16.68 9.23
CA ASN A 69 -2.54 16.35 8.20
C ASN A 69 -1.91 15.71 6.95
N ASN A 70 -0.89 14.86 7.11
CA ASN A 70 -0.16 14.21 6.02
C ASN A 70 0.51 15.15 4.99
N THR A 71 0.76 16.42 5.33
CA THR A 71 1.31 17.40 4.37
C THR A 71 2.64 17.00 3.75
N GLU A 72 3.50 16.28 4.47
CA GLU A 72 4.80 15.86 3.92
C GLU A 72 4.63 14.72 2.91
N LEU A 73 3.78 13.74 3.22
CA LEU A 73 3.42 12.66 2.31
C LEU A 73 2.75 13.20 1.03
N LEU A 74 1.74 14.05 1.20
CA LEU A 74 1.00 14.66 0.08
C LEU A 74 1.91 15.51 -0.81
N LYS A 75 2.88 16.20 -0.22
CA LYS A 75 3.88 16.95 -1.00
C LYS A 75 4.71 16.02 -1.87
N LEU A 76 5.25 14.94 -1.32
CA LEU A 76 6.04 13.96 -2.09
C LEU A 76 5.20 13.29 -3.19
N LEU A 77 3.94 12.97 -2.90
CA LEU A 77 2.99 12.44 -3.88
C LEU A 77 2.76 13.43 -5.03
N SER A 78 2.51 14.70 -4.71
CA SER A 78 2.32 15.74 -5.72
C SER A 78 3.58 15.99 -6.56
N GLU A 79 4.77 16.04 -5.94
CA GLU A 79 6.05 16.22 -6.62
C GLU A 79 6.40 15.05 -7.55
N SER A 80 5.89 13.85 -7.25
CA SER A 80 6.03 12.66 -8.09
C SER A 80 5.24 12.74 -9.40
N ARG A 81 4.25 13.65 -9.47
CA ARG A 81 3.35 13.88 -10.63
C ARG A 81 2.75 12.57 -11.15
N PRO A 82 2.03 11.81 -10.30
CA PRO A 82 1.36 10.58 -10.74
C PRO A 82 0.25 10.86 -11.75
N ASP A 83 0.04 9.93 -12.67
CA ASP A 83 -1.18 9.87 -13.48
C ASP A 83 -2.33 9.24 -12.68
N ILE A 84 -2.03 8.28 -11.79
CA ILE A 84 -2.97 7.73 -10.80
C ILE A 84 -2.26 7.46 -9.46
N ILE A 85 -3.04 7.44 -8.38
CA ILE A 85 -2.61 7.00 -7.04
C ILE A 85 -3.29 5.66 -6.74
N ALA A 86 -2.51 4.69 -6.29
CA ALA A 86 -3.00 3.39 -5.84
C ALA A 86 -2.76 3.27 -4.32
N ILE A 87 -3.84 3.19 -3.55
CA ILE A 87 -3.80 2.92 -2.11
C ILE A 87 -4.06 1.42 -1.92
N THR A 88 -3.03 0.68 -1.51
CA THR A 88 -3.06 -0.79 -1.47
C THR A 88 -3.34 -1.36 -0.09
N GLY A 89 -4.33 -0.81 0.61
CA GLY A 89 -4.83 -1.32 1.89
C GLY A 89 -4.16 -0.74 3.14
N ASP A 90 -4.72 -1.13 4.29
CA ASP A 90 -4.29 -0.76 5.64
C ASP A 90 -4.12 0.75 5.82
N LEU A 91 -5.15 1.48 5.39
CA LEU A 91 -5.22 2.93 5.58
C LEU A 91 -5.53 3.26 7.05
N ILE A 92 -6.27 2.37 7.74
CA ILE A 92 -6.59 2.45 9.16
C ILE A 92 -5.92 1.35 9.99
N ASP A 93 -5.73 1.58 11.28
CA ASP A 93 -5.38 0.52 12.25
C ASP A 93 -6.65 -0.01 12.92
N ALA A 94 -6.97 -1.30 12.75
CA ALA A 94 -8.08 -1.98 13.42
C ALA A 94 -8.10 -1.80 14.96
N ASN A 95 -6.94 -1.64 15.62
CA ASN A 95 -6.85 -1.50 17.08
C ASN A 95 -6.94 -0.04 17.55
N HIS A 96 -6.56 0.92 16.70
CA HIS A 96 -6.50 2.35 17.01
C HIS A 96 -7.11 3.18 15.88
N THR A 97 -8.31 2.82 15.46
CA THR A 97 -8.94 3.39 14.27
C THR A 97 -9.28 4.87 14.44
N ASP A 98 -8.79 5.70 13.50
CA ASP A 98 -9.26 7.06 13.28
C ASP A 98 -9.61 7.29 11.80
N VAL A 99 -10.88 7.09 11.45
CA VAL A 99 -11.36 7.29 10.08
C VAL A 99 -11.11 8.72 9.59
N GLY A 100 -11.10 9.72 10.46
CA GLY A 100 -10.90 11.12 10.09
C GLY A 100 -9.53 11.38 9.47
N ILE A 101 -8.47 10.77 10.03
CA ILE A 101 -7.11 10.87 9.48
C ILE A 101 -7.03 10.25 8.09
N ALA A 102 -7.60 9.05 7.93
CA ALA A 102 -7.62 8.32 6.67
C ALA A 102 -8.37 9.11 5.57
N LEU A 103 -9.56 9.63 5.90
CA LEU A 103 -10.36 10.43 4.97
C LEU A 103 -9.70 11.77 4.63
N GLY A 104 -9.05 12.41 5.60
CA GLY A 104 -8.30 13.65 5.34
C GLY A 104 -7.18 13.46 4.31
N PHE A 105 -6.44 12.35 4.41
CA PHE A 105 -5.44 11.98 3.40
C PHE A 105 -6.06 11.65 2.04
N ALA A 106 -7.14 10.85 2.03
CA ALA A 106 -7.83 10.44 0.81
C ALA A 106 -8.37 11.64 0.01
N GLN A 107 -9.01 12.59 0.70
CA GLN A 107 -9.55 13.82 0.10
C GLN A 107 -8.47 14.65 -0.60
N GLU A 108 -7.29 14.79 0.00
CA GLU A 108 -6.19 15.52 -0.63
C GLU A 108 -5.52 14.70 -1.75
N SER A 109 -5.51 13.36 -1.65
CA SER A 109 -4.96 12.48 -2.69
C SER A 109 -5.75 12.57 -4.00
N VAL A 110 -7.08 12.58 -3.92
CA VAL A 110 -7.97 12.73 -5.10
C VAL A 110 -7.75 14.08 -5.82
N ARG A 111 -7.31 15.12 -5.10
CA ARG A 111 -6.96 16.42 -5.70
C ARG A 111 -5.65 16.40 -6.48
N ILE A 112 -4.78 15.42 -6.23
CA ILE A 112 -3.50 15.25 -6.91
C ILE A 112 -3.71 14.47 -8.22
N ALA A 113 -4.39 13.33 -8.14
CA ALA A 113 -4.66 12.45 -9.28
C ALA A 113 -5.85 11.50 -8.97
N PRO A 114 -6.48 10.89 -9.99
CA PRO A 114 -7.42 9.79 -9.77
C PRO A 114 -6.85 8.75 -8.82
N THR A 115 -7.60 8.45 -7.75
CA THR A 115 -7.14 7.62 -6.65
C THR A 115 -7.97 6.36 -6.56
N TYR A 116 -7.30 5.21 -6.59
CA TYR A 116 -7.88 3.88 -6.49
C TYR A 116 -7.48 3.27 -5.17
N TYR A 117 -8.39 2.53 -4.55
CA TYR A 117 -8.20 1.94 -3.23
C TYR A 117 -8.64 0.47 -3.24
N VAL A 118 -7.84 -0.38 -2.59
CA VAL A 118 -8.23 -1.73 -2.19
C VAL A 118 -8.07 -1.87 -0.68
N THR A 119 -8.85 -2.74 -0.07
CA THR A 119 -8.79 -2.99 1.38
C THR A 119 -7.58 -3.82 1.77
N GLY A 120 -7.10 -3.63 2.99
CA GLY A 120 -6.21 -4.55 3.68
C GLY A 120 -6.87 -5.31 4.83
N ASN A 121 -6.06 -6.00 5.61
CA ASN A 121 -6.54 -6.86 6.69
C ASN A 121 -6.98 -6.07 7.93
N HIS A 122 -6.46 -4.85 8.16
CA HIS A 122 -6.94 -3.99 9.23
C HIS A 122 -8.36 -3.49 8.94
N GLU A 123 -8.69 -3.25 7.67
CA GLU A 123 -10.06 -2.95 7.29
C GLU A 123 -10.99 -4.15 7.52
N ALA A 124 -10.56 -5.38 7.18
CA ALA A 124 -11.32 -6.60 7.44
C ALA A 124 -11.58 -6.85 8.94
N ALA A 125 -10.67 -6.39 9.80
CA ALA A 125 -10.77 -6.49 11.25
C ALA A 125 -11.50 -5.33 11.92
N SER A 126 -11.77 -4.23 11.20
CA SER A 126 -12.34 -3.01 11.79
C SER A 126 -13.86 -2.94 11.66
N PRO A 127 -14.60 -2.68 12.76
CA PRO A 127 -16.05 -2.45 12.68
C PRO A 127 -16.42 -1.12 12.02
N GLN A 128 -15.43 -0.25 11.72
CA GLN A 128 -15.64 1.06 11.11
C GLN A 128 -15.43 1.03 9.59
N TYR A 129 -15.19 -0.14 8.99
CA TYR A 129 -14.92 -0.26 7.57
C TYR A 129 -16.02 0.37 6.70
N ASP A 130 -17.29 0.08 6.97
CA ASP A 130 -18.40 0.66 6.20
C ASP A 130 -18.42 2.20 6.23
N THR A 131 -18.02 2.79 7.36
CA THR A 131 -17.91 4.25 7.51
C THR A 131 -16.71 4.80 6.72
N LEU A 132 -15.57 4.11 6.77
CA LEU A 132 -14.40 4.44 5.97
C LEU A 132 -14.73 4.37 4.48
N LYS A 133 -15.30 3.26 4.00
CA LYS A 133 -15.66 3.03 2.60
C LYS A 133 -16.58 4.14 2.08
N ALA A 134 -17.67 4.41 2.79
CA ALA A 134 -18.61 5.47 2.40
C ALA A 134 -17.92 6.85 2.32
N GLY A 135 -17.03 7.16 3.27
CA GLY A 135 -16.28 8.42 3.26
C GLY A 135 -15.23 8.49 2.14
N LEU A 136 -14.59 7.38 1.78
CA LEU A 136 -13.64 7.30 0.66
C LEU A 136 -14.37 7.55 -0.67
N GLU A 137 -15.51 6.89 -0.88
CA GLU A 137 -16.36 7.07 -2.06
C GLU A 137 -16.88 8.52 -2.14
N GLU A 138 -17.34 9.10 -1.02
CA GLU A 138 -17.77 10.52 -0.95
C GLU A 138 -16.62 11.48 -1.28
N ALA A 139 -15.39 11.15 -0.88
CA ALA A 139 -14.19 11.93 -1.21
C ALA A 139 -13.77 11.81 -2.70
N GLY A 140 -14.37 10.90 -3.47
CA GLY A 140 -14.05 10.66 -4.87
C GLY A 140 -12.96 9.62 -5.09
N VAL A 141 -12.62 8.81 -4.07
CA VAL A 141 -11.76 7.63 -4.23
C VAL A 141 -12.57 6.52 -4.90
N ILE A 142 -11.96 5.83 -5.86
CA ILE A 142 -12.54 4.65 -6.51
C ILE A 142 -12.15 3.42 -5.70
N VAL A 143 -13.08 2.90 -4.91
CA VAL A 143 -12.90 1.68 -4.10
C VAL A 143 -13.11 0.46 -5.00
N LEU A 144 -12.07 -0.35 -5.18
CA LEU A 144 -12.10 -1.56 -6.00
C LEU A 144 -12.15 -2.79 -5.08
N GLU A 145 -13.34 -3.35 -4.89
CA GLU A 145 -13.55 -4.59 -4.13
C GLU A 145 -13.98 -5.70 -5.08
N ASP A 146 -12.99 -6.45 -5.59
CA ASP A 146 -13.22 -7.45 -6.62
C ASP A 146 -13.85 -6.81 -7.88
N GLU A 147 -13.25 -5.72 -8.33
CA GLU A 147 -13.69 -4.95 -9.49
C GLU A 147 -12.58 -4.75 -10.51
N ALA A 148 -12.98 -4.49 -11.75
CA ALA A 148 -12.10 -4.19 -12.87
C ALA A 148 -12.49 -2.85 -13.48
N VAL A 149 -11.49 -2.02 -13.79
CA VAL A 149 -11.67 -0.75 -14.49
C VAL A 149 -10.64 -0.61 -15.61
N SER A 150 -11.03 0.05 -16.70
CA SER A 150 -10.11 0.35 -17.80
C SER A 150 -9.47 1.71 -17.59
N LEU A 151 -8.14 1.74 -17.54
CA LEU A 151 -7.37 2.97 -17.67
C LEU A 151 -7.23 3.27 -19.16
N GLU A 152 -7.73 4.41 -19.62
CA GLU A 152 -7.63 4.82 -21.02
C GLU A 152 -6.61 5.95 -21.20
N ARG A 153 -5.74 5.84 -22.20
CA ARG A 153 -4.80 6.90 -22.56
C ARG A 153 -4.57 6.91 -24.07
N ASN A 154 -4.88 8.03 -24.73
CA ASN A 154 -4.75 8.21 -26.17
C ASN A 154 -5.38 7.09 -27.03
N GLY A 155 -6.50 6.51 -26.56
CA GLY A 155 -7.24 5.44 -27.27
C GLY A 155 -6.69 4.03 -27.08
N GLU A 156 -5.65 3.84 -26.27
CA GLU A 156 -5.20 2.52 -25.79
C GLU A 156 -5.61 2.34 -24.33
N THR A 157 -5.71 1.09 -23.88
CA THR A 157 -6.20 0.73 -22.56
C THR A 157 -5.26 -0.20 -21.80
N ILE A 158 -5.29 -0.07 -20.47
CA ILE A 158 -4.71 -1.01 -19.51
C ILE A 158 -5.83 -1.41 -18.55
N THR A 159 -5.96 -2.70 -18.24
CA THR A 159 -6.92 -3.17 -17.25
C THR A 159 -6.33 -3.02 -15.86
N LEU A 160 -7.06 -2.34 -14.97
CA LEU A 160 -6.73 -2.22 -13.56
C LEU A 160 -7.75 -3.03 -12.74
N LEU A 161 -7.27 -4.10 -12.11
CA LEU A 161 -8.03 -4.93 -11.21
C LEU A 161 -7.77 -4.50 -9.77
N GLY A 162 -8.79 -4.57 -8.92
CA GLY A 162 -8.63 -4.45 -7.48
C GLY A 162 -9.35 -5.57 -6.75
N LEU A 163 -8.67 -6.20 -5.80
CA LEU A 163 -9.23 -7.27 -4.98
C LEU A 163 -9.50 -6.77 -3.56
N GLY A 164 -10.66 -7.15 -3.03
CA GLY A 164 -10.92 -7.06 -1.60
C GLY A 164 -10.02 -8.02 -0.82
N ASP A 165 -9.64 -7.64 0.40
CA ASP A 165 -8.77 -8.45 1.24
C ASP A 165 -9.47 -9.78 1.58
N PRO A 166 -8.79 -10.93 1.44
CA PRO A 166 -9.44 -12.22 1.68
C PRO A 166 -9.93 -12.40 3.11
N ASP A 167 -9.40 -11.68 4.12
CA ASP A 167 -9.83 -11.80 5.53
C ASP A 167 -11.27 -11.33 5.78
N PHE A 168 -11.89 -10.61 4.83
CA PHE A 168 -13.34 -10.34 4.84
C PHE A 168 -14.18 -11.62 4.66
N THR A 169 -13.59 -12.68 4.09
CA THR A 169 -14.26 -13.92 3.70
C THR A 169 -13.68 -15.16 4.37
N VAL A 170 -12.36 -15.34 4.31
CA VAL A 170 -11.65 -16.51 4.81
C VAL A 170 -10.77 -16.08 5.97
N LYS A 171 -11.14 -16.48 7.20
CA LYS A 171 -10.33 -16.19 8.40
C LYS A 171 -9.44 -17.38 8.73
N GLY A 172 -8.13 -17.18 8.67
CA GLY A 172 -7.15 -18.20 9.04
C GLY A 172 -7.11 -19.35 8.03
N ASP A 173 -6.44 -19.10 6.91
CA ASP A 173 -6.33 -20.04 5.79
C ASP A 173 -5.48 -21.27 6.13
N MET A 174 -6.12 -22.30 6.68
CA MET A 174 -5.44 -23.55 7.05
C MET A 174 -5.30 -24.54 5.88
N PHE A 175 -6.07 -24.37 4.80
CA PHE A 175 -6.19 -25.37 3.73
C PHE A 175 -5.89 -24.83 2.31
N GLY A 176 -5.41 -23.60 2.19
CA GLY A 176 -5.10 -22.96 0.90
C GLY A 176 -6.35 -22.52 0.13
N GLU A 177 -7.46 -22.29 0.84
CA GLU A 177 -8.74 -21.89 0.25
C GLU A 177 -8.67 -20.48 -0.35
N THR A 178 -7.82 -19.62 0.22
CA THR A 178 -7.65 -18.23 -0.24
C THR A 178 -7.18 -18.17 -1.68
N SER A 179 -6.16 -18.95 -2.04
CA SER A 179 -5.61 -18.97 -3.41
C SER A 179 -6.65 -19.42 -4.43
N ALA A 180 -7.46 -20.43 -4.11
CA ALA A 180 -8.52 -20.90 -5.00
C ALA A 180 -9.64 -19.86 -5.17
N MET A 181 -10.06 -19.22 -4.08
CA MET A 181 -11.04 -18.13 -4.10
C MET A 181 -10.53 -16.95 -4.93
N VAL A 182 -9.31 -16.48 -4.67
CA VAL A 182 -8.69 -15.35 -5.39
C VAL A 182 -8.51 -15.66 -6.87
N SER A 183 -8.06 -16.88 -7.22
CA SER A 183 -7.99 -17.29 -8.63
C SER A 183 -9.36 -17.26 -9.31
N THR A 184 -10.41 -17.67 -8.60
CA THR A 184 -11.78 -17.62 -9.14
C THR A 184 -12.25 -16.19 -9.34
N LYS A 185 -12.01 -15.30 -8.38
CA LYS A 185 -12.32 -13.87 -8.49
C LYS A 185 -11.62 -13.23 -9.70
N LEU A 186 -10.31 -13.42 -9.81
CA LEU A 186 -9.52 -12.86 -10.93
C LEU A 186 -10.00 -13.35 -12.29
N LYS A 187 -10.31 -14.65 -12.43
CA LYS A 187 -10.85 -15.20 -13.68
C LYS A 187 -12.23 -14.67 -14.05
N ASN A 188 -13.03 -14.24 -13.08
CA ASN A 188 -14.32 -13.62 -13.33
C ASN A 188 -14.19 -12.14 -13.74
N LEU A 189 -13.09 -11.49 -13.36
CA LEU A 189 -12.79 -10.09 -13.70
C LEU A 189 -12.04 -9.94 -15.01
N ASP A 190 -11.33 -10.98 -15.42
CA ASP A 190 -10.70 -11.05 -16.74
C ASP A 190 -11.77 -11.17 -17.83
N ASP A 191 -11.87 -10.15 -18.68
CA ASP A 191 -12.78 -10.13 -19.82
C ASP A 191 -12.24 -10.95 -21.01
N GLY A 192 -11.00 -11.45 -20.92
CA GLY A 192 -10.37 -12.27 -21.94
C GLY A 192 -10.00 -11.49 -23.21
N GLU A 193 -10.07 -10.15 -23.21
CA GLU A 193 -9.72 -9.33 -24.37
C GLU A 193 -8.22 -9.24 -24.62
N GLY A 194 -7.39 -9.73 -23.68
CA GLY A 194 -5.94 -9.84 -23.85
C GLY A 194 -5.28 -8.47 -23.90
N GLY A 195 -4.94 -7.93 -22.73
CA GLY A 195 -4.25 -6.65 -22.58
C GLY A 195 -3.31 -6.66 -21.38
N TYR A 196 -2.55 -5.58 -21.21
CA TYR A 196 -1.70 -5.43 -20.03
C TYR A 196 -2.59 -5.25 -18.80
N THR A 197 -2.40 -6.11 -17.81
CA THR A 197 -3.24 -6.15 -16.61
C THR A 197 -2.44 -5.82 -15.36
N ILE A 198 -2.88 -4.77 -14.66
CA ILE A 198 -2.35 -4.34 -13.37
C ILE A 198 -3.32 -4.78 -12.27
N LEU A 199 -2.81 -5.36 -11.21
CA LEU A 199 -3.58 -5.74 -10.02
C LEU A 199 -3.17 -4.89 -8.82
N LEU A 200 -4.16 -4.33 -8.14
CA LEU A 200 -4.05 -3.80 -6.78
C LEU A 200 -4.53 -4.88 -5.81
N SER A 201 -3.68 -5.25 -4.86
CA SER A 201 -4.00 -6.20 -3.81
C SER A 201 -3.29 -5.82 -2.52
N HIS A 202 -3.77 -6.31 -1.39
CA HIS A 202 -3.04 -6.20 -0.14
C HIS A 202 -2.24 -7.47 0.19
N ARG A 203 -2.26 -8.54 -0.62
CA ARG A 203 -1.62 -9.83 -0.23
C ARG A 203 -0.47 -10.25 -1.14
N PRO A 204 0.81 -9.92 -0.84
CA PRO A 204 1.93 -10.33 -1.67
C PRO A 204 2.23 -11.83 -1.59
N GLU A 205 1.84 -12.52 -0.53
CA GLU A 205 2.00 -13.97 -0.35
C GLU A 205 1.24 -14.80 -1.39
N LEU A 206 0.25 -14.21 -2.06
CA LEU A 206 -0.53 -14.84 -3.14
C LEU A 206 0.13 -14.67 -4.52
N PHE A 207 1.40 -14.27 -4.58
CA PHE A 207 2.14 -14.03 -5.83
C PHE A 207 1.98 -15.14 -6.88
N GLU A 208 2.15 -16.41 -6.47
CA GLU A 208 2.00 -17.56 -7.38
C GLU A 208 0.59 -17.66 -7.97
N THR A 209 -0.44 -17.29 -7.20
CA THR A 209 -1.83 -17.24 -7.69
C THR A 209 -1.99 -16.17 -8.76
N TYR A 210 -1.39 -14.99 -8.57
CA TYR A 210 -1.44 -13.89 -9.54
C TYR A 210 -0.72 -14.24 -10.84
N VAL A 211 0.45 -14.88 -10.76
CA VAL A 211 1.18 -15.37 -11.93
C VAL A 211 0.36 -16.39 -12.71
N ASN A 212 -0.28 -17.34 -12.02
CA ASN A 212 -1.15 -18.35 -12.64
C ASN A 212 -2.44 -17.77 -13.26
N CYS A 213 -2.82 -16.55 -12.88
CA CYS A 213 -3.93 -15.80 -13.47
C CYS A 213 -3.45 -14.78 -14.52
N SER A 214 -2.20 -14.88 -14.98
CA SER A 214 -1.65 -14.06 -16.06
C SER A 214 -1.67 -12.55 -15.79
N ILE A 215 -1.54 -12.14 -14.52
CA ILE A 215 -1.39 -10.73 -14.15
C ILE A 215 0.03 -10.25 -14.51
N ASP A 216 0.14 -9.12 -15.22
CA ASP A 216 1.43 -8.59 -15.67
C ASP A 216 2.18 -7.79 -14.60
N LEU A 217 1.45 -7.07 -13.74
CA LEU A 217 2.03 -6.25 -12.68
C LEU A 217 1.12 -6.23 -11.45
N VAL A 218 1.70 -6.45 -10.27
CA VAL A 218 0.98 -6.40 -8.99
C VAL A 218 1.55 -5.29 -8.13
N PHE A 219 0.68 -4.41 -7.65
CA PHE A 219 0.95 -3.52 -6.53
C PHE A 219 0.35 -4.16 -5.28
N ALA A 220 1.23 -4.73 -4.46
CA ALA A 220 0.87 -5.35 -3.20
C ALA A 220 1.23 -4.43 -2.02
N GLY A 221 0.30 -4.25 -1.09
CA GLY A 221 0.58 -3.80 0.27
C GLY A 221 1.13 -4.93 1.14
N HIS A 222 0.98 -4.80 2.47
CA HIS A 222 1.24 -5.86 3.46
C HIS A 222 2.68 -6.38 3.39
N ALA A 223 3.56 -5.75 4.15
CA ALA A 223 4.96 -6.18 4.24
C ALA A 223 5.34 -6.49 5.70
N ASP A 224 5.70 -7.74 5.94
CA ASP A 224 6.35 -8.24 7.17
C ASP A 224 7.70 -7.55 7.47
#